data_AF-A0A956F202-F1
#
_entry.id   AF-A0A956F202-F1
#
_cell.length_a   1.000
_cell.length_b   1.000
_cell.length_c   1.000
_cell.angle_alpha   90.00
_cell.angle_beta   90.00
_cell.angle_gamma   90.00
#
_symmetry.space_group_name_H-M   'P 1'
#
loop_
_entity.id
_entity.type
_entity.pdbx_description
1 polymer ?
#
loop_
_entity_poly.entity_id
_entity_poly.type
_entity_poly.pdbx_seq_one_letter_code
_entity_poly.pdbx_strand_id
1 'polypeptide(L)'
;MRVVSQCGTALAVPISPMPSPNDLMNGAREKLMRALGAEEGRRILNEALRRSGLSSVDTAGDLLKVADQLMRRGGLLEAVARSLKIQAILAGASEPPPPSQVGDRPSAPPGV
;
A
#
# COMPACT_ATOMS: atom_id res chain seq x y z
N MET A 1 -45.60 -0.85 31.32
CA MET A 1 -45.18 -0.75 29.91
C MET A 1 -44.09 0.31 29.81
N ARG A 2 -42.84 -0.06 29.47
CA ARG A 2 -41.75 0.89 29.21
C ARG A 2 -41.43 0.84 27.72
N VAL A 3 -41.64 1.95 27.02
CA VAL A 3 -41.22 2.15 25.64
C VAL A 3 -39.77 2.63 25.70
N VAL A 4 -38.85 1.83 25.20
CA VAL A 4 -37.43 2.21 25.10
C VAL A 4 -37.17 2.66 23.67
N SER A 5 -37.27 3.97 23.43
CA SER A 5 -36.76 4.60 22.20
C SER A 5 -35.23 4.59 22.24
N GLN A 6 -34.61 3.78 21.40
CA GLN A 6 -33.18 3.91 21.11
C GLN A 6 -33.02 4.88 19.94
N CYS A 7 -32.64 6.12 20.25
CA CYS A 7 -32.06 7.04 19.27
C CYS A 7 -30.70 6.47 18.82
N GLY A 8 -30.54 6.31 17.51
CA GLY A 8 -29.29 5.88 16.90
C GLY A 8 -28.16 6.85 17.20
N THR A 9 -27.14 6.36 17.89
CA THR A 9 -25.87 7.06 18.08
C THR A 9 -25.14 7.07 16.74
N ALA A 10 -25.06 8.24 16.12
CA ALA A 10 -24.12 8.50 15.04
C ALA A 10 -22.71 8.27 15.56
N LEU A 11 -22.10 7.16 15.17
CA LEU A 11 -20.67 6.91 15.39
C LEU A 11 -19.91 7.92 14.52
N ALA A 12 -19.48 9.00 15.15
CA ALA A 12 -18.42 9.86 14.63
C ALA A 12 -17.21 8.95 14.37
N VAL A 13 -16.92 8.68 13.10
CA VAL A 13 -15.67 8.03 12.72
C VAL A 13 -14.57 9.03 13.04
N PRO A 14 -13.69 8.76 14.02
CA PRO A 14 -12.57 9.66 14.27
C PRO A 14 -11.75 9.69 12.99
N ILE A 15 -11.64 10.87 12.39
CA ILE A 15 -10.73 11.14 11.29
C ILE A 15 -9.34 10.83 11.85
N SER A 16 -8.84 9.63 11.60
CA SER A 16 -7.64 9.15 12.26
C SER A 16 -6.47 10.05 11.88
N PRO A 17 -5.59 10.39 12.82
CA PRO A 17 -4.36 11.11 12.49
C PRO A 17 -3.60 10.31 11.43
N MET A 18 -2.93 11.01 10.52
CA MET A 18 -2.11 10.36 9.49
C MET A 18 -1.22 9.29 10.14
N PRO A 19 -1.16 8.07 9.57
CA PRO A 19 -0.40 6.98 10.18
C PRO A 19 1.07 7.39 10.26
N SER A 20 1.67 7.22 11.44
CA SER A 20 3.09 7.52 11.59
C SER A 20 3.91 6.52 10.78
N PRO A 21 5.14 6.88 10.36
CA PRO A 21 6.07 5.97 9.68
C PRO A 21 6.16 4.59 10.34
N ASN A 22 6.25 4.58 11.67
CA ASN A 22 6.35 3.36 12.46
C ASN A 22 5.07 2.50 12.42
N ASP A 23 3.90 3.11 12.25
CA ASP A 23 2.61 2.40 12.15
C ASP A 23 2.48 1.69 10.81
N LEU A 24 2.98 2.29 9.72
CA LEU A 24 2.99 1.70 8.39
C LEU A 24 3.87 0.45 8.33
N MET A 25 5.08 0.54 8.86
CA MET A 25 6.02 -0.58 8.95
C MET A 25 5.49 -1.71 9.84
N ASN A 26 4.98 -1.38 11.02
CA ASN A 26 4.43 -2.37 11.93
C ASN A 26 3.18 -3.05 11.36
N GLY A 27 2.28 -2.29 10.73
CA GLY A 27 1.08 -2.84 10.09
C GLY A 27 1.40 -3.78 8.92
N ALA A 28 2.39 -3.44 8.10
CA ALA A 28 2.87 -4.32 7.03
C ALA A 28 3.48 -5.61 7.58
N ARG A 29 4.34 -5.49 8.61
CA ARG A 29 4.97 -6.62 9.27
C ARG A 29 3.95 -7.56 9.90
N GLU A 30 2.99 -7.04 10.65
CA GLU A 30 1.94 -7.84 11.28
C GLU A 30 1.10 -8.61 10.27
N LYS A 31 0.70 -7.97 9.17
CA LYS A 31 -0.09 -8.62 8.11
C LYS A 31 0.66 -9.79 7.47
N LEU A 32 1.95 -9.60 7.19
CA LEU A 32 2.79 -10.66 6.64
C LEU A 32 2.98 -11.80 7.65
N MET A 33 3.26 -11.48 8.92
CA MET A 33 3.43 -12.51 9.96
C MET A 33 2.14 -13.29 10.22
N ARG A 34 0.97 -12.65 10.17
CA ARG A 34 -0.33 -13.34 10.32
C ARG A 34 -0.64 -14.25 9.13
N ALA A 35 -0.26 -13.86 7.92
CA ALA A 35 -0.54 -14.63 6.72
C ALA A 35 0.43 -15.80 6.50
N LEU A 36 1.70 -15.65 6.89
CA LEU A 36 2.78 -16.58 6.54
C LEU A 36 3.49 -17.21 7.75
N GLY A 37 3.21 -16.73 8.95
CA GLY A 37 3.99 -17.04 10.15
C GLY A 37 5.13 -16.03 10.38
N ALA A 38 5.64 -16.00 11.62
CA ALA A 38 6.62 -15.00 12.06
C ALA A 38 7.92 -15.03 11.25
N GLU A 39 8.51 -16.22 11.05
CA GLU A 39 9.79 -16.34 10.34
C GLU A 39 9.68 -16.04 8.85
N GLU A 40 8.72 -16.65 8.16
CA GLU A 40 8.56 -16.45 6.72
C GLU A 40 8.05 -15.04 6.40
N GLY A 41 7.15 -14.49 7.22
CA GLY A 41 6.70 -13.11 7.10
C GLY A 41 7.86 -12.11 7.24
N ARG A 42 8.74 -12.32 8.23
CA ARG A 42 9.95 -11.49 8.42
C ARG A 42 10.92 -11.63 7.25
N ARG A 43 11.16 -12.86 6.77
CA ARG A 43 12.04 -13.12 5.63
C ARG A 43 11.55 -12.40 4.38
N ILE A 44 10.27 -12.55 4.05
CA ILE A 44 9.67 -11.97 2.84
C ILE A 44 9.65 -10.43 2.93
N LEU A 45 9.33 -9.87 4.10
CA LEU A 45 9.36 -8.42 4.29
C LEU A 45 10.77 -7.86 4.06
N ASN A 46 11.80 -8.48 4.67
CA ASN A 46 13.19 -8.06 4.48
C ASN A 46 13.62 -8.17 3.02
N GLU A 47 13.20 -9.22 2.32
CA GLU A 47 13.50 -9.37 0.90
C GLU A 47 12.80 -8.31 0.04
N ALA A 48 11.54 -7.99 0.32
CA ALA A 48 10.79 -6.95 -0.37
C ALA A 48 11.40 -5.55 -0.14
N LEU A 49 11.85 -5.27 1.08
CA LEU A 49 12.59 -4.04 1.43
C LEU A 49 13.89 -3.93 0.63
N ARG A 50 14.72 -4.98 0.64
CA ARG A 50 15.98 -5.02 -0.11
C ARG A 50 15.76 -4.85 -1.62
N ARG A 51 14.75 -5.52 -2.19
CA ARG A 51 14.40 -5.40 -3.63
C ARG A 51 13.88 -4.01 -3.98
N SER A 52 13.30 -3.29 -3.01
CA SER A 52 12.84 -1.91 -3.18
C SER A 52 13.95 -0.88 -2.94
N GLY A 53 15.16 -1.30 -2.54
CA GLY A 53 16.24 -0.40 -2.14
C GLY A 53 15.97 0.32 -0.80
N LEU A 54 15.10 -0.25 0.03
CA LEU A 54 14.65 0.34 1.29
C LEU A 54 15.23 -0.42 2.48
N SER A 55 15.52 0.30 3.56
CA SER A 55 15.87 -0.28 4.88
C SER A 55 14.65 -0.35 5.81
N SER A 56 13.68 0.53 5.60
CA SER A 56 12.47 0.71 6.40
C SER A 56 11.33 1.25 5.52
N VAL A 57 10.09 1.12 6.01
CA VAL A 57 8.92 1.77 5.43
C VAL A 57 8.63 3.02 6.24
N ASP A 58 9.10 4.17 5.76
CA ASP A 58 8.92 5.44 6.49
C ASP A 58 7.80 6.30 5.89
N THR A 59 7.49 6.10 4.61
CA THR A 59 6.45 6.86 3.92
C THR A 59 5.39 5.94 3.30
N ALA A 60 4.22 6.52 3.00
CA ALA A 60 3.19 5.82 2.24
C ALA A 60 3.70 5.34 0.87
N GLY A 61 4.58 6.12 0.21
CA GLY A 61 5.22 5.72 -1.05
C GLY A 61 6.15 4.51 -0.90
N ASP A 62 6.82 4.37 0.24
CA ASP A 62 7.67 3.20 0.52
C ASP A 62 6.83 1.95 0.76
N LEU A 63 5.69 2.09 1.44
CA LEU A 63 4.74 0.99 1.60
C LEU A 63 4.20 0.52 0.25
N LEU A 64 3.93 1.46 -0.67
CA LEU A 64 3.49 1.16 -2.03
C LEU A 64 4.56 0.37 -2.80
N LYS A 65 5.83 0.79 -2.75
CA LYS A 65 6.94 0.06 -3.39
C LYS A 65 7.08 -1.36 -2.84
N VAL A 66 7.00 -1.53 -1.52
CA VAL A 66 7.04 -2.85 -0.89
C VAL A 66 5.86 -3.72 -1.33
N ALA A 67 4.65 -3.16 -1.36
CA ALA A 67 3.46 -3.86 -1.85
C ALA A 67 3.63 -4.31 -3.30
N ASP A 68 4.13 -3.46 -4.20
CA ASP A 68 4.35 -3.83 -5.60
C ASP A 68 5.40 -4.96 -5.74
N GLN A 69 6.43 -5.01 -4.89
CA GLN A 69 7.38 -6.14 -4.86
C GLN A 69 6.71 -7.45 -4.43
N LEU A 70 5.78 -7.38 -3.47
CA LEU A 70 5.06 -8.55 -2.96
C LEU A 70 4.03 -9.07 -3.98
N MET A 71 3.38 -8.18 -4.73
CA MET A 71 2.42 -8.57 -5.79
C MET A 71 3.06 -9.47 -6.85
N ARG A 72 4.35 -9.27 -7.18
CA ARG A 72 5.07 -10.08 -8.18
C ARG A 72 5.19 -11.56 -7.81
N ARG A 73 4.91 -11.95 -6.57
CA ARG A 73 4.99 -13.35 -6.10
C ARG A 73 3.69 -14.14 -6.30
N GLY A 74 2.57 -13.46 -6.55
CA GLY A 74 1.27 -14.11 -6.76
C GLY A 74 0.66 -14.75 -5.50
N GLY A 75 -0.50 -15.40 -5.67
CA GLY A 75 -1.15 -16.20 -4.64
C GLY A 75 -1.53 -15.41 -3.37
N LEU A 76 -1.30 -16.02 -2.20
CA LEU A 76 -1.61 -15.39 -0.90
C LEU A 76 -0.85 -14.07 -0.70
N LEU A 77 0.39 -13.99 -1.18
CA LEU A 77 1.21 -12.79 -1.07
C LEU A 77 0.65 -11.63 -1.88
N GLU A 78 0.07 -11.90 -3.04
CA GLU A 78 -0.61 -10.87 -3.84
C GLU A 78 -1.83 -10.31 -3.11
N ALA A 79 -2.60 -11.17 -2.41
CA ALA A 79 -3.76 -10.71 -1.63
C ALA A 79 -3.34 -9.79 -0.47
N VAL A 80 -2.29 -10.16 0.27
CA VAL A 80 -1.73 -9.32 1.34
C VAL A 80 -1.18 -8.02 0.75
N ALA A 81 -0.43 -8.12 -0.35
CA ALA A 81 0.14 -6.97 -1.03
C ALA A 81 -0.93 -5.98 -1.52
N ARG A 82 -2.05 -6.46 -2.06
CA ARG A 82 -3.19 -5.63 -2.47
C ARG A 82 -3.77 -4.86 -1.28
N SER A 83 -3.87 -5.49 -0.10
CA SER A 83 -4.28 -4.80 1.13
C SER A 83 -3.28 -3.73 1.57
N LEU A 84 -1.96 -4.00 1.45
CA LEU A 84 -0.91 -3.01 1.76
C LEU A 84 -0.93 -1.84 0.78
N LYS A 85 -1.10 -2.10 -0.52
CA LYS A 85 -1.24 -1.08 -1.57
C LYS A 85 -2.43 -0.15 -1.31
N ILE A 86 -3.59 -0.69 -0.96
CA ILE A 86 -4.76 0.12 -0.60
C ILE A 86 -4.46 1.03 0.59
N GLN A 87 -3.81 0.51 1.65
CA GLN A 87 -3.44 1.34 2.80
C GLN A 87 -2.43 2.42 2.44
N ALA A 88 -1.45 2.12 1.58
CA ALA A 88 -0.50 3.11 1.09
C ALA A 88 -1.23 4.24 0.36
N ILE A 89 -2.15 3.91 -0.54
CA ILE A 89 -2.94 4.89 -1.30
C ILE A 89 -3.81 5.74 -0.36
N LEU A 90 -4.50 5.10 0.59
CA LEU A 90 -5.32 5.80 1.60
C LEU A 90 -4.48 6.70 2.51
N ALA A 91 -3.22 6.34 2.75
CA ALA A 91 -2.25 7.15 3.49
C ALA A 91 -1.60 8.27 2.64
N GLY A 92 -1.99 8.42 1.37
CA GLY A 92 -1.52 9.50 0.49
C GLY A 92 -0.39 9.11 -0.47
N ALA A 93 -0.08 7.82 -0.64
CA ALA A 93 0.81 7.39 -1.71
C ALA A 93 0.18 7.68 -3.07
N SER A 94 0.89 8.42 -3.92
CA SER A 94 0.54 8.55 -5.34
C SER A 94 1.21 7.43 -6.12
N GLU A 95 0.42 6.68 -6.89
CA GLU A 95 0.96 5.78 -7.90
C GLU A 95 1.71 6.64 -8.92
N PRO A 96 3.01 6.36 -9.20
CA PRO A 96 3.70 7.08 -10.25
C PRO A 96 2.90 6.87 -11.55
N PRO A 97 2.64 7.94 -12.33
CA PRO A 97 1.91 7.78 -13.58
C PRO A 97 2.63 6.72 -14.43
N PRO A 98 1.89 5.83 -15.12
CA PRO A 98 2.49 4.89 -16.05
C PRO A 98 3.41 5.66 -16.99
N PRO A 99 4.55 5.10 -17.45
CA PRO A 99 5.45 5.80 -18.36
C PRO A 99 4.67 6.19 -19.60
N SER A 100 4.22 7.45 -19.62
CA SER A 100 3.66 8.09 -20.79
C SER A 100 4.72 7.97 -21.87
N GLN A 101 4.37 7.33 -22.98
CA GLN A 101 5.21 7.21 -24.16
C GLN A 101 5.59 8.62 -24.62
N VAL A 102 6.74 9.12 -24.17
CA VAL A 102 7.39 10.29 -24.73
C VAL A 102 8.10 9.80 -25.99
N GLY A 103 7.47 10.04 -27.13
CA GLY A 103 8.11 9.90 -28.45
C GLY A 103 7.48 8.84 -29.32
N ASP A 104 6.43 9.21 -30.06
CA ASP A 104 6.40 9.03 -31.51
C ASP A 104 5.27 9.90 -32.10
N ARG A 105 5.56 11.18 -32.32
CA ARG A 105 4.90 11.91 -33.40
C ARG A 105 5.91 11.92 -34.54
N PRO A 106 5.68 11.23 -35.66
CA PRO A 106 6.51 11.43 -36.84
C PRO A 106 6.40 12.91 -37.21
N SER A 107 7.55 13.59 -37.19
CA SER A 107 7.66 14.94 -37.73
C SER A 107 7.25 14.87 -39.19
N ALA A 108 6.17 15.53 -39.55
CA ALA A 108 5.75 15.68 -40.93
C ALA A 108 6.94 16.29 -41.73
N PRO A 109 7.24 15.80 -42.93
CA PRO A 109 8.26 16.42 -43.77
C PRO A 109 7.82 17.85 -44.14
N PRO A 110 8.75 18.80 -44.29
CA PRO A 110 8.41 20.14 -44.77
C PRO A 110 7.83 20.03 -46.17
N GLY A 111 6.73 20.76 -46.40
CA GLY A 111 5.98 20.76 -47.65
C GLY A 111 6.84 21.09 -48.85
N VAL A 112 6.57 20.36 -49.93
CA VAL A 112 6.93 20.72 -51.32
C VAL A 112 6.00 21.81 -51.84
#